data_AF-X1K7J1-F1
#
_entry.id   AF-X1K7J1-F1
#
_cell.length_a   1.000
_cell.length_b   1.000
_cell.length_c   1.000
_cell.angle_alpha   90.00
_cell.angle_beta   90.00
_cell.angle_gamma   90.00
#
_symmetry.space_group_name_H-M   'P 1'
#
loop_
_entity.id
_entity.type
_entity.pdbx_description
1 polymer ?
#
loop_
_entity_poly.entity_id
_entity_poly.type
_entity_poly.pdbx_seq_one_letter_code
_entity_poly.pdbx_strand_id
1 'polypeptide(L)' 'MSLIPFFLLKDTAYYGNMVYLALIGVTDALFLATAAILLVKISPPVALFRKTTLVAIVFGLLAFLQGAFLQG' A
#
# COMPACT_ATOMS: atom_id res chain seq x y z
N MET A 1 -4.06 -4.38 3.83
CA MET A 1 -3.78 -5.80 3.53
C MET A 1 -4.33 -6.10 2.14
N SER A 2 -3.88 -5.35 1.14
CA SER A 2 -4.20 -5.54 -0.28
C SER A 2 -3.30 -6.57 -0.97
N LEU A 3 -2.29 -7.09 -0.27
CA LEU A 3 -1.52 -8.28 -0.70
C LEU A 3 -2.37 -9.55 -0.84
N ILE A 4 -3.41 -9.71 0.00
CA ILE A 4 -4.28 -10.91 0.00
C ILE A 4 -5.15 -10.98 -1.28
N PRO A 5 -5.76 -9.87 -1.76
CA PRO A 5 -6.44 -9.86 -3.05
C PRO A 5 -5.55 -10.09 -4.27
N PHE A 6 -4.22 -9.92 -4.21
CA PHE A 6 -3.37 -9.98 -5.42
C PHE A 6 -3.52 -11.30 -6.19
N PHE A 7 -3.58 -12.43 -5.48
CA PHE A 7 -3.77 -13.75 -6.10
C PHE A 7 -5.22 -14.04 -6.48
N LEU A 8 -6.18 -13.29 -5.93
CA LEU A 8 -7.62 -13.40 -6.23
C LEU A 8 -8.05 -12.51 -7.40
N LEU A 9 -7.18 -11.60 -7.83
CA LEU A 9 -7.42 -10.62 -8.90
C LEU A 9 -7.20 -11.18 -10.31
N LYS A 10 -7.19 -12.51 -10.48
CA LYS A 10 -6.78 -13.26 -11.70
C LYS A 10 -7.35 -12.72 -13.02
N ASP A 11 -8.58 -12.21 -12.97
CA ASP A 11 -9.29 -11.71 -14.16
C ASP A 11 -9.25 -10.17 -14.29
N THR A 12 -8.29 -9.51 -13.62
CA THR A 12 -8.12 -8.06 -13.64
C THR A 12 -6.73 -7.68 -14.19
N ALA A 13 -6.60 -6.42 -14.62
CA ALA A 13 -5.35 -5.79 -15.03
C ALA A 13 -4.25 -5.74 -13.93
N TYR A 14 -4.54 -6.23 -12.73
CA TYR A 14 -3.61 -6.19 -11.60
C TYR A 14 -2.93 -7.54 -11.36
N TYR A 15 -3.45 -8.65 -11.90
CA TYR A 15 -2.87 -9.98 -11.71
C TYR A 15 -1.56 -10.15 -12.47
N GLY A 16 -0.54 -10.71 -11.79
CA GLY A 16 0.79 -10.90 -12.37
C GLY A 16 1.59 -9.60 -12.60
N ASN A 17 1.02 -8.44 -12.29
CA ASN A 17 1.69 -7.15 -12.43
C ASN A 17 2.65 -6.92 -11.25
N MET A 18 3.92 -7.21 -11.46
CA MET A 18 4.96 -7.10 -10.42
C MET A 18 5.20 -5.66 -9.94
N VAL A 19 4.98 -4.66 -10.81
CA VAL A 19 5.08 -3.25 -10.42
C VAL A 19 3.95 -2.87 -9.48
N TYR A 20 2.72 -3.27 -9.80
CA TYR A 20 1.57 -3.11 -8.92
C TYR A 20 1.80 -3.79 -7.57
N LEU A 21 2.29 -5.04 -7.58
CA LEU A 21 2.56 -5.80 -6.36
C LEU A 21 3.61 -5.12 -5.49
N ALA A 22 4.70 -4.60 -6.08
CA ALA A 22 5.74 -3.91 -5.34
C ALA A 22 5.20 -2.63 -4.67
N LEU A 23 4.43 -1.81 -5.41
CA LEU A 23 3.87 -0.57 -4.90
C LEU A 23 2.87 -0.82 -3.77
N ILE A 24 1.97 -1.79 -3.95
CA ILE A 24 1.01 -2.19 -2.92
C ILE A 24 1.70 -2.81 -1.69
N GLY A 25 2.75 -3.60 -1.90
CA GLY A 25 3.55 -4.18 -0.82
C GLY A 25 4.20 -3.11 0.05
N VAL A 26 4.75 -2.05 -0.56
CA VAL A 26 5.28 -0.89 0.18
C VAL A 26 4.17 -0.19 0.97
N THR A 27 3.01 0.05 0.36
CA THR A 27 1.87 0.66 1.05
C THR A 27 1.42 -0.15 2.27
N ASP A 28 1.24 -1.47 2.11
CA ASP A 28 0.83 -2.36 3.20
C ASP A 28 1.87 -2.40 4.33
N ALA A 29 3.17 -2.44 4.00
CA ALA A 29 4.26 -2.42 4.98
C ALA A 29 4.27 -1.12 5.79
N LEU A 30 4.10 0.03 5.14
CA LEU A 30 4.06 1.33 5.81
C LEU A 30 2.85 1.45 6.75
N PHE A 31 1.68 0.95 6.34
CA PHE A 31 0.51 0.93 7.20
C PHE A 31 0.66 -0.03 8.38
N LEU A 32 1.20 -1.23 8.17
CA LEU A 32 1.48 -2.17 9.26
C LEU A 32 2.47 -1.62 10.27
N ALA A 33 3.58 -1.04 9.81
CA ALA A 33 4.56 -0.42 10.68
C ALA A 33 3.94 0.70 11.51
N THR A 34 3.15 1.57 10.87
CA THR A 34 2.44 2.66 11.57
C THR A 34 1.46 2.11 12.61
N ALA A 35 0.66 1.12 12.25
CA ALA A 35 -0.31 0.48 13.15
C ALA A 35 0.39 -0.20 14.33
N ALA A 36 1.45 -0.96 14.09
CA ALA A 36 2.21 -1.64 15.13
C ALA A 36 2.80 -0.66 16.15
N ILE A 37 3.37 0.46 15.69
CA ILE A 37 3.94 1.46 16.61
C ILE A 37 2.84 2.20 17.38
N LEU A 38 1.69 2.49 16.75
CA LEU A 38 0.53 3.08 17.42
C LEU A 38 -0.03 2.18 18.54
N LEU A 39 0.00 0.87 18.36
CA LEU A 39 -0.47 -0.09 19.37
C LEU A 39 0.49 -0.24 20.55
N VAL A 40 1.80 -0.06 20.34
CA VAL A 40 2.83 -0.32 21.36
C VAL A 40 3.24 0.94 22.12
N LYS A 41 3.27 2.11 21.47
CA LYS A 41 3.75 3.36 22.11
C LYS A 41 2.62 4.10 22.81
N ILE A 42 2.85 4.43 24.08
CA ILE A 42 1.97 5.28 24.90
C ILE A 42 1.88 6.71 24.35
N SER A 43 2.99 7.24 23.82
CA SER A 43 3.08 8.59 23.24
C SER A 43 3.67 8.55 21.83
N PRO A 44 2.89 8.10 20.82
CA PRO A 44 3.39 7.95 19.47
C PRO A 44 3.59 9.32 18.77
N PRO A 45 4.60 9.46 17.90
CA PRO A 45 4.85 10.70 17.17
C PRO A 45 3.86 10.88 16.01
N VAL A 46 2.63 11.30 16.33
CA VAL A 46 1.48 11.38 15.38
C VAL A 46 1.81 12.22 14.14
N ALA A 47 2.61 13.28 14.27
CA ALA A 47 3.02 14.12 13.15
C ALA A 47 3.87 13.36 12.11
N LEU A 48 4.74 12.45 12.54
CA LEU A 48 5.51 11.59 11.65
C LEU A 48 4.57 10.61 10.95
N PHE A 49 3.65 9.98 11.69
CA PHE A 49 2.71 9.01 11.13
C PHE A 49 1.78 9.61 10.09
N ARG A 50 1.31 10.86 10.26
CA ARG A 50 0.58 11.56 9.19
C ARG A 50 1.38 11.64 7.90
N LYS A 51 2.67 11.95 7.98
CA LYS A 51 3.54 12.01 6.79
C LYS A 51 3.73 10.62 6.19
N THR A 52 4.02 9.62 7.03
CA THR A 52 4.23 8.23 6.59
C THR A 52 2.99 7.65 5.94
N THR A 53 1.79 7.90 6.48
CA THR A 53 0.54 7.42 5.88
C THR A 53 0.19 8.16 4.59
N LEU A 54 0.47 9.47 4.49
CA LEU A 54 0.33 10.20 3.22
C LEU A 54 1.25 9.61 2.13
N VAL A 55 2.50 9.30 2.47
CA VAL A 55 3.41 8.61 1.55
C VAL A 55 2.83 7.25 1.14
N ALA A 56 2.37 6.44 2.09
CA ALA A 56 1.75 5.14 1.80
C ALA A 56 0.55 5.25 0.84
N ILE A 57 -0.30 6.27 1.03
CA ILE A 57 -1.44 6.56 0.15
C ILE A 57 -0.97 6.92 -1.26
N VAL A 58 0.08 7.74 -1.41
CA VAL A 58 0.65 8.08 -2.73
C VAL A 58 1.13 6.82 -3.45
N PHE A 59 1.87 5.93 -2.78
CA PHE A 59 2.29 4.65 -3.37
C PHE A 59 1.10 3.78 -3.80
N GLY A 60 0.04 3.72 -2.99
CA GLY A 60 -1.17 2.97 -3.33
C GLY A 60 -1.87 3.56 -4.55
N LEU A 61 -2.01 4.88 -4.62
CA LEU A 61 -2.58 5.58 -5.78
C LEU A 61 -1.76 5.33 -7.04
N LEU A 62 -0.43 5.43 -6.97
CA LEU A 62 0.44 5.14 -8.12
C LEU A 62 0.27 3.70 -8.61
N ALA A 63 0.07 2.74 -7.73
CA ALA A 63 -0.21 1.35 -8.11
C ALA A 63 -1.49 1.25 -8.94
N PHE A 64 -2.58 1.85 -8.47
CA PHE A 64 -3.85 1.84 -9.19
C PHE A 64 -3.80 2.60 -10.52
N LEU A 65 -3.13 3.76 -10.56
CA LEU A 65 -2.95 4.52 -11.81
C LEU A 65 -2.10 3.74 -12.82
N GLN A 66 -1.06 3.05 -12.36
CA GLN A 66 -0.23 2.21 -13.21
C GLN A 66 -1.05 1.10 -13.88
N GLY A 67 -1.90 0.40 -13.13
CA GLY A 67 -2.77 -0.63 -13.70
C GLY A 67 -3.84 -0.05 -14.63
N ALA A 68 -4.38 1.13 -14.30
CA ALA A 68 -5.40 1.80 -15.11
C ALA A 68 -4.87 2.32 -16.46
N PHE A 69 -3.64 2.83 -16.51
CA PHE A 69 -3.08 3.46 -17.72
C PHE A 69 -2.19 2.56 -18.57
N LEU A 70 -1.56 1.52 -18.01
CA LEU A 70 -0.66 0.65 -18.77
C LEU A 70 -1.32 -0.64 -19.27
N GLN A 71 -2.53 -0.95 -18.80
CA GLN A 71 -3.26 -2.16 -19.18
C GLN A 71 -4.73 -1.88 -19.59
N GLY A 72 -5.12 -0.60 -19.65
CA GLY A 72 -6.34 -0.15 -20.33
C GLY A 72 -6.07 0.15 -21.80
#